data_AF-A0A8I0JD60-F1
#
_entry.id   AF-A0A8I0JD60-F1
#
_cell.length_a   1.000
_cell.length_b   1.000
_cell.length_c   1.000
_cell.angle_alpha   90.00
_cell.angle_beta   90.00
_cell.angle_gamma   90.00
#
_symmetry.space_group_name_H-M   'P 1'
#
loop_
_entity.id
_entity.type
_entity.pdbx_description
1 polymer ?
#
loop_
_entity_poly.entity_id
_entity_poly.type
_entity_poly.pdbx_seq_one_letter_code
_entity_poly.pdbx_strand_id
1 'polypeptide(L)' 'MAMVTRYSITDEVGRFLTAEGLFSYDDADAVEFWDEDEANEELATNPECRGCSVETYQRLSDFPDFTATPSIEKEAA' A
#
# COMPACT_ATOMS: atom_id res chain seq x y z
N MET A 1 7.61 13.81 11.69
CA MET A 1 7.82 12.36 11.91
C MET A 1 6.61 11.69 12.53
N ALA A 2 5.86 10.93 11.75
CA ALA A 2 4.76 10.08 12.20
C ALA A 2 4.93 8.67 11.61
N MET A 3 4.37 7.66 12.28
CA MET A 3 4.19 6.35 11.67
C MET A 3 3.07 6.46 10.64
N VAL A 4 3.37 6.11 9.39
CA VAL A 4 2.40 6.06 8.31
C VAL A 4 2.23 4.62 7.86
N THR A 5 1.00 4.22 7.58
CA THR A 5 0.69 2.92 7.00
C THR A 5 0.85 3.02 5.49
N ARG A 6 1.52 2.04 4.90
CA ARG A 6 1.73 1.92 3.47
C ARG A 6 1.36 0.54 3.01
N TYR A 7 0.93 0.49 1.76
CA TYR A 7 0.52 -0.73 1.11
C TYR A 7 1.37 -0.92 -0.14
N SER A 8 1.87 -2.13 -0.33
CA SER A 8 2.60 -2.54 -1.53
C SER A 8 1.99 -3.81 -2.08
N ILE A 9 2.00 -3.98 -3.39
CA ILE A 9 1.49 -5.20 -4.02
C ILE A 9 2.68 -6.14 -4.25
N THR A 10 2.57 -7.36 -3.76
CA THR A 10 3.60 -8.39 -3.88
C THR A 10 3.05 -9.61 -4.61
N ASP A 11 3.82 -10.14 -5.55
CA ASP A 11 3.51 -11.39 -6.27
C ASP A 11 3.78 -12.63 -5.40
N GLU A 12 3.29 -13.81 -5.81
CA GLU A 12 3.48 -15.08 -5.08
C GLU A 12 4.96 -15.45 -4.87
N VAL A 13 5.84 -14.93 -5.72
CA VAL A 13 7.30 -15.15 -5.68
C VAL A 13 8.01 -14.14 -4.77
N GLY A 14 7.30 -13.15 -4.21
CA GLY A 14 7.89 -12.10 -3.37
C GLY A 14 8.49 -10.94 -4.18
N ARG A 15 7.94 -10.67 -5.37
CA ARG A 15 8.33 -9.50 -6.20
C ARG A 15 7.34 -8.38 -5.99
N PHE A 16 7.83 -7.15 -5.89
CA PHE A 16 7.01 -5.97 -5.74
C PHE A 16 6.51 -5.47 -7.10
N LEU A 17 5.25 -5.05 -7.15
CA LEU A 17 4.72 -4.29 -8.27
C LEU A 17 5.42 -2.93 -8.31
N THR A 18 5.83 -2.51 -9.50
CA THR A 18 6.42 -1.21 -9.77
C THR A 18 5.38 -0.27 -10.35
N ALA A 19 5.63 1.03 -10.30
CA ALA A 19 4.72 2.04 -10.89
C ALA A 19 4.53 1.88 -12.41
N GLU A 20 5.40 1.12 -13.09
CA GLU A 20 5.27 0.78 -14.51
C GLU A 20 4.35 -0.43 -14.77
N GLY A 21 3.77 -1.03 -13.72
CA GLY A 21 2.96 -2.24 -13.82
C GLY A 21 3.79 -3.52 -14.00
N LEU A 22 5.07 -3.49 -13.65
CA LEU A 22 6.02 -4.60 -13.77
C LEU A 22 6.41 -5.14 -12.39
N PHE A 23 6.87 -6.39 -12.30
CA PHE A 23 7.34 -6.98 -11.04
C PHE A 23 8.86 -6.93 -10.91
N SER A 24 9.36 -6.32 -9.84
CA SER A 24 10.78 -6.22 -9.51
C SER A 24 11.08 -6.79 -8.12
N TYR A 25 12.33 -7.22 -7.90
CA TYR A 25 12.82 -7.57 -6.55
C TYR A 25 13.32 -6.36 -5.78
N ASP A 26 13.48 -5.23 -6.45
CA ASP A 26 13.95 -3.99 -5.83
C ASP A 26 12.79 -3.31 -5.10
N ASP A 27 12.95 -3.08 -3.80
CA ASP A 27 11.93 -2.41 -2.98
C ASP A 27 11.85 -0.91 -3.27
N ALA A 28 12.89 -0.30 -3.82
CA ALA A 28 12.90 1.13 -4.11
C ALA A 28 12.04 1.48 -5.34
N ASP A 29 11.87 0.53 -6.25
CA ASP A 29 10.96 0.65 -7.40
C ASP A 29 9.52 0.20 -7.08
N ALA A 30 9.28 -0.32 -5.87
CA ALA A 30 7.97 -0.77 -5.45
C ALA A 30 6.97 0.40 -5.39
N VAL A 31 5.78 0.19 -5.95
CA VAL A 31 4.70 1.16 -5.84
C VAL A 31 4.16 1.16 -4.40
N GLU A 32 4.21 2.34 -3.75
CA GLU A 32 3.70 2.54 -2.40
C GLU A 32 2.33 3.25 -2.45
N PHE A 33 1.28 2.56 -2.02
CA PHE A 33 -0.05 3.15 -1.87
C PHE A 33 -0.25 3.67 -0.46
N TRP A 34 -1.10 4.68 -0.34
CA TRP A 34 -1.51 5.25 0.94
C TRP A 34 -2.75 4.55 1.51
N ASP A 35 -3.56 3.97 0.63
CA ASP A 35 -4.82 3.33 0.97
C ASP A 35 -4.84 1.86 0.52
N GLU A 36 -5.48 1.01 1.32
CA GLU A 36 -5.62 -0.42 1.02
C GLU A 36 -6.55 -0.64 -0.18
N ASP A 37 -7.60 0.18 -0.29
CA ASP A 37 -8.59 0.06 -1.37
C ASP A 37 -7.93 0.42 -2.70
N GLU A 38 -7.16 1.52 -2.73
CA GLU A 38 -6.38 1.94 -3.90
C GLU A 38 -5.39 0.85 -4.36
N ALA A 39 -4.70 0.20 -3.41
CA ALA A 39 -3.83 -0.93 -3.73
C ALA A 39 -4.61 -2.13 -4.28
N ASN A 40 -5.81 -2.42 -3.77
CA ASN A 40 -6.65 -3.51 -4.28
C ASN A 40 -7.24 -3.19 -5.66
N GLU A 41 -7.62 -1.94 -5.93
CA GLU A 41 -8.10 -1.49 -7.23
C GLU A 41 -7.01 -1.64 -8.31
N GLU A 42 -5.79 -1.22 -8.00
CA GLU A 42 -4.64 -1.38 -8.90
C GLU A 42 -4.30 -2.87 -9.09
N LEU A 43 -4.35 -3.67 -8.02
CA LEU A 43 -4.17 -5.12 -8.10
C LEU A 43 -5.23 -5.76 -9.02
N ALA A 44 -6.50 -5.38 -8.88
CA ALA A 44 -7.60 -5.90 -9.70
C ALA A 44 -7.46 -5.52 -11.18
N THR A 45 -6.81 -4.39 -11.46
CA THR A 45 -6.54 -3.90 -12.81
C THR A 45 -5.37 -4.62 -13.48
N ASN A 46 -4.57 -5.38 -12.73
CA ASN A 46 -3.43 -6.14 -13.22
C ASN A 46 -3.78 -7.63 -13.44
N PRO A 47 -4.22 -8.04 -14.65
CA PRO A 47 -4.60 -9.44 -14.93
C PRO A 47 -3.42 -10.42 -14.89
N GLU A 48 -2.19 -9.91 -15.01
CA GLU A 48 -0.94 -10.65 -14.90
C GLU A 48 -0.69 -11.12 -13.45
N CYS A 49 -1.34 -10.47 -12.47
CA CYS A 49 -1.11 -10.59 -11.03
C CYS A 49 -2.05 -11.60 -10.35
N ARG A 50 -2.24 -12.79 -10.96
CA ARG A 50 -3.28 -13.76 -10.56
C ARG A 50 -3.08 -14.40 -9.17
N GLY A 51 -1.92 -14.19 -8.53
CA GLY A 51 -1.58 -14.69 -7.20
C GLY A 51 -1.02 -13.63 -6.25
N CYS A 52 -1.13 -12.36 -6.62
CA CYS A 52 -0.55 -11.28 -5.83
C CYS A 52 -1.40 -10.94 -4.61
N SER A 53 -0.75 -10.33 -3.62
CA SER A 53 -1.34 -9.91 -2.36
C SER A 53 -0.93 -8.49 -2.05
N VAL A 54 -1.81 -7.74 -1.40
CA VAL A 54 -1.47 -6.44 -0.81
C VAL A 54 -0.79 -6.70 0.53
N GLU A 55 0.42 -6.20 0.70
CA GLU A 55 1.16 -6.21 1.96
C GLU A 55 1.12 -4.83 2.61
N THR A 56 0.80 -4.82 3.90
CA THR A 56 0.71 -3.61 4.72
C THR A 56 1.93 -3.48 5.61
N TYR A 57 2.60 -2.34 5.56
CA TYR A 57 3.75 -2.05 6.42
C TYR A 57 3.71 -0.62 6.96
N GLN A 58 4.45 -0.40 8.04
CA GLN A 58 4.51 0.90 8.71
C GLN A 58 5.89 1.51 8.54
N ARG A 59 5.93 2.78 8.13
CA ARG A 59 7.15 3.54 7.88
C ARG A 59 7.14 4.83 8.68
N LEU A 60 8.30 5.22 9.21
CA LEU A 60 8.50 6.55 9.78
C LEU A 60 8.62 7.56 8.63
N SER A 61 7.61 8.41 8.47
CA SER A 61 7.62 9.48 7.48
C SER A 61 7.76 10.83 8.17
N ASP A 62 8.58 11.73 7.61
CA ASP A 62 8.69 13.09 8.14
C ASP A 62 7.40 13.89 7.90
N PHE A 63 6.70 13.57 6.82
CA PHE A 63 5.39 14.10 6.47
C PHE A 63 4.31 13.32 7.22
N PRO A 64 3.61 13.93 8.18
CA PRO A 64 2.51 13.29 8.87
C PRO A 64 1.38 13.03 7.86
N ASP A 65 0.82 11.84 7.92
CA ASP A 65 -0.34 11.42 7.15
C ASP A 65 -1.54 12.31 7.52
N PHE A 66 -1.80 13.35 6.73
CA PHE A 66 -2.91 14.28 6.96
C PHE A 66 -4.25 13.68 6.48
N THR A 67 -4.24 12.42 6.03
CA THR A 67 -5.42 11.62 5.66
C THR A 67 -5.94 10.74 6.80
N ALA A 68 -5.30 10.77 7.97
CA ALA A 68 -5.93 10.40 9.22
C ALA A 68 -7.06 11.40 9.54
N THR A 69 -8.20 11.31 8.84
CA THR A 69 -9.47 11.60 9.50
C THR A 69 -9.42 10.80 10.81
N PRO A 70 -9.47 11.45 11.99
CA PRO A 70 -9.73 10.69 13.19
C PRO A 70 -11.05 9.98 12.91
N SER A 71 -11.05 8.64 12.93
CA SER A 71 -12.28 7.92 13.13
C SER A 71 -12.95 8.60 14.30
N ILE A 72 -14.06 9.28 14.02
CA ILE A 72 -14.91 9.87 15.04
C ILE A 72 -15.42 8.64 15.78
N GLU A 73 -14.66 8.20 16.77
CA GLU A 73 -15.15 7.27 17.77
C GLU A 73 -16.39 7.95 18.33
N LYS A 74 -17.51 7.32 18.01
CA LYS A 74 -18.82 7.59 18.58
C LYS A 74 -18.73 7.26 20.05
N GLU A 75 -18.12 8.14 20.84
CA GLU A 75 -18.31 8.18 22.27
C GLU A 75 -19.57 9.02 22.52
N ALA A 76 -20.65 8.28 22.75
CA ALA A 76 -21.90 8.82 23.24
C ALA A 76 -21.68 9.55 24.57
N ALA A 77 -22.16 10.79 24.66
CA ALA A 77 -22.50 11.46 25.92
C ALA A 77 -23.70 12.37 25.70
#